data_AF-A0A916B7M2-F1
#
_entry.id   AF-A0A916B7M2-F1
#
_cell.length_a   1.000
_cell.length_b   1.000
_cell.length_c   1.000
_cell.angle_alpha   90.00
_cell.angle_beta   90.00
_cell.angle_gamma   90.00
#
_symmetry.space_group_name_H-M   'P 1'
#
loop_
_entity.id
_entity.type
_entity.pdbx_description
1 polymer ?
#
loop_
_entity_poly.entity_id
_entity_poly.type
_entity_poly.pdbx_seq_one_letter_code
_entity_poly.pdbx_strand_id
1 'polypeptide(L)'
;MIPGVCILCGKPCTDEIPPHEGDYVEFSDYRQPEPYSIGGEVGMEYFCDEHVAIVRSLASLPMEEALAEMENRYGPFPQYQRPRPEPGWLKRIFSLGKHTRAS
;
A
#
# COMPACT_ATOMS: atom_id res chain seq x y z
N MET A 1 11.23 1.26 9.88
CA MET A 1 9.98 1.76 9.28
C MET A 1 9.99 1.35 7.83
N ILE A 2 8.91 0.77 7.30
CA ILE A 2 8.82 0.56 5.84
C ILE A 2 8.62 1.97 5.25
N PRO A 3 9.47 2.44 4.33
CA PRO A 3 9.31 3.77 3.76
C PRO A 3 7.94 3.83 3.05
N GLY A 4 7.16 4.86 3.35
CA GLY A 4 5.91 5.13 2.64
C GLY A 4 6.18 5.28 1.15
N VAL A 5 5.37 4.65 0.31
CA VAL A 5 5.41 4.83 -1.15
C VAL A 5 4.06 5.35 -1.58
N CYS A 6 4.04 6.43 -2.37
CA CYS A 6 2.78 6.98 -2.82
C CYS A 6 2.04 5.93 -3.66
N ILE A 7 0.83 5.54 -3.23
CA ILE A 7 0.05 4.51 -3.91
C ILE A 7 -0.36 4.91 -5.34
N LEU A 8 -0.42 6.21 -5.63
CA LEU A 8 -0.78 6.75 -6.94
C LEU A 8 0.38 6.75 -7.94
N CYS A 9 1.57 7.22 -7.55
CA CYS A 9 2.68 7.41 -8.50
C CYS A 9 3.91 6.54 -8.22
N GLY A 10 3.92 5.78 -7.12
CA GLY A 10 5.08 4.98 -6.72
C GLY A 10 6.26 5.80 -6.19
N LYS A 11 6.11 7.12 -6.01
CA LYS A 11 7.17 7.99 -5.48
C LYS A 11 7.49 7.58 -4.03
N PRO A 12 8.73 7.16 -3.72
CA PRO A 12 9.11 6.81 -2.37
C PRO A 12 9.21 8.04 -1.47
N CYS A 13 8.93 7.87 -0.18
CA CYS A 13 9.35 8.77 0.88
C CYS A 13 10.87 8.67 1.02
N THR A 14 11.62 9.42 0.21
CA THR A 14 13.08 9.47 0.33
C THR A 14 13.46 10.47 1.41
N ASP A 15 14.02 9.97 2.51
CA ASP A 15 14.50 10.74 3.67
C ASP A 15 15.69 11.68 3.37
N GLU A 16 16.12 11.82 2.11
CA GLU A 16 17.45 12.37 1.84
C GLU A 16 17.54 13.90 1.99
N ILE A 17 16.47 14.69 1.78
CA ILE A 17 16.50 16.17 1.98
C ILE A 17 15.06 16.72 2.22
N PRO A 18 14.79 17.53 3.26
CA PRO A 18 13.49 18.21 3.42
C PRO A 18 13.32 19.41 2.47
N PRO A 19 12.07 19.75 2.05
CA PRO A 19 10.80 19.17 2.47
C PRO A 19 10.01 18.59 1.27
N HIS A 20 10.17 17.29 1.00
CA HIS A 20 9.12 16.56 0.29
C HIS A 20 8.20 15.92 1.34
N GLU A 21 7.39 16.74 1.99
CA GLU A 21 6.45 16.34 3.04
C GLU A 21 5.21 15.68 2.40
N GLY A 22 5.38 14.44 1.95
CA GLY A 22 4.23 13.56 1.83
C GLY A 22 3.68 13.22 3.22
N ASP A 23 2.46 12.70 3.27
CA ASP A 23 1.85 12.28 4.54
C ASP A 23 0.93 11.08 4.35
N TYR A 24 0.65 10.42 5.47
CA TYR A 24 -0.40 9.42 5.57
C TYR A 24 -1.76 10.11 5.59
N VAL A 25 -2.70 9.58 4.82
CA VAL A 25 -4.09 10.03 4.82
C VAL A 25 -4.97 8.90 5.33
N GLU A 26 -5.68 9.18 6.41
CA GLU A 26 -6.76 8.34 6.94
C GLU A 26 -8.06 8.63 6.17
N PHE A 27 -8.69 7.59 5.67
CA PHE A 27 -9.98 7.63 4.99
C PHE A 27 -11.12 7.28 5.96
N SER A 28 -12.37 7.44 5.53
CA SER A 28 -13.52 7.21 6.42
C SER A 28 -13.72 5.74 6.81
N ASP A 29 -13.15 4.81 6.05
CA ASP A 29 -13.10 3.38 6.36
C ASP A 29 -11.86 3.00 7.20
N TYR A 30 -11.08 3.97 7.66
CA TYR A 30 -9.94 3.72 8.54
C TYR A 30 -10.38 2.97 9.79
N ARG A 31 -9.77 1.81 10.00
CA ARG A 31 -9.88 1.06 11.24
C ARG A 31 -8.50 0.80 11.77
N GLN A 32 -8.26 1.31 12.97
CA GLN A 32 -7.06 0.99 13.72
C GLN A 32 -6.97 -0.54 13.83
N PRO A 33 -5.83 -1.15 13.48
CA PRO A 33 -5.68 -2.59 13.56
C PRO A 33 -5.86 -3.03 15.01
N GLU A 34 -6.74 -4.01 15.22
CA GLU A 34 -6.87 -4.66 16.52
C GLU A 34 -5.51 -5.22 16.92
N PRO A 35 -5.12 -5.12 18.20
CA PRO A 35 -3.92 -5.81 18.66
C PRO A 35 -4.04 -7.29 18.27
N TYR A 36 -3.00 -7.82 17.63
CA TYR A 36 -2.90 -9.20 17.12
C TYR A 36 -3.62 -9.52 15.80
N SER A 37 -4.17 -8.53 15.07
CA SER A 37 -4.68 -8.79 13.71
C SER A 37 -3.55 -8.99 12.69
N ILE A 38 -3.67 -10.01 11.84
CA ILE A 38 -2.74 -10.29 10.72
C ILE A 38 -3.12 -9.46 9.46
N GLY A 39 -4.14 -8.61 9.55
CA GLY A 39 -4.50 -7.64 8.52
C GLY A 39 -3.64 -6.39 8.62
N GLY A 40 -3.20 -5.85 7.48
CA GLY A 40 -2.60 -4.50 7.43
C GLY A 40 -3.62 -3.43 7.81
N GLU A 41 -3.13 -2.23 8.13
CA GLU A 41 -3.97 -1.05 8.37
C GLU A 41 -4.90 -0.84 7.17
N VAL A 42 -6.22 -0.90 7.39
CA VAL A 42 -7.23 -0.67 6.35
C VAL A 42 -7.62 0.80 6.41
N GLY A 43 -7.70 1.46 5.25
CA GLY A 43 -8.16 2.85 5.14
C GLY A 43 -7.12 3.90 5.51
N MET A 44 -5.82 3.59 5.49
CA MET A 44 -4.75 4.58 5.63
C MET A 44 -3.60 4.29 4.68
N GLU A 45 -3.16 5.30 3.91
CA GLU A 45 -2.07 5.15 2.94
C GLU A 45 -1.20 6.40 2.86
N TYR A 46 0.05 6.21 2.44
CA TYR A 46 0.98 7.32 2.20
C TYR A 46 0.76 7.94 0.81
N PHE A 47 0.81 9.27 0.76
CA PHE A 47 0.78 10.04 -0.47
C PHE A 47 1.94 11.04 -0.51
N CYS A 48 2.53 11.25 -1.69
CA CYS A 48 3.58 12.26 -1.83
C CYS A 48 3.01 13.68 -1.73
N ASP A 49 3.90 14.64 -1.54
CA ASP A 49 3.65 16.09 -1.54
C ASP A 49 2.70 16.59 -2.64
N GLU A 50 2.81 16.04 -3.85
CA GLU A 50 1.96 16.40 -4.99
C GLU A 50 0.51 15.93 -4.85
N HIS A 51 0.28 14.78 -4.23
CA HIS A 51 -1.04 14.13 -4.19
C HIS A 51 -1.73 14.27 -2.82
N VAL A 52 -0.97 14.48 -1.74
CA VAL A 52 -1.51 14.48 -0.37
C VAL A 52 -2.60 15.54 -0.17
N ALA A 53 -2.43 16.74 -0.72
CA ALA A 53 -3.41 17.82 -0.57
C ALA A 53 -4.75 17.49 -1.23
N ILE A 54 -4.71 16.88 -2.42
CA ILE A 54 -5.90 16.51 -3.18
C ILE A 54 -6.61 15.34 -2.48
N VAL A 55 -5.86 14.33 -2.08
CA VAL A 55 -6.43 13.13 -1.44
C VAL A 55 -7.04 13.46 -0.08
N ARG A 56 -6.43 14.36 0.70
CA ARG A 56 -7.02 14.86 1.95
C ARG A 56 -8.41 15.48 1.75
N SER A 57 -8.68 16.10 0.61
CA SER A 57 -10.03 16.64 0.30
C SER A 57 -11.08 15.54 0.09
N LEU A 58 -10.65 14.30 -0.15
CA LEU A 58 -11.47 13.13 -0.36
C LEU A 58 -11.48 12.18 0.86
N ALA A 59 -10.82 12.55 1.96
CA ALA A 59 -10.68 11.71 3.15
C ALA A 59 -12.01 11.30 3.81
N SER A 60 -13.11 12.02 3.53
CA SER A 60 -14.45 11.64 3.97
C SER A 60 -15.03 10.42 3.24
N LEU A 61 -14.47 10.05 2.09
CA LEU A 61 -14.84 8.86 1.33
C LEU A 61 -14.02 7.64 1.81
N PRO A 62 -14.52 6.41 1.61
CA PRO A 62 -13.71 5.22 1.82
C PRO A 62 -12.56 5.19 0.80
N MET A 63 -11.44 4.59 1.19
CA MET A 63 -10.19 4.62 0.40
C MET A 63 -10.39 4.23 -1.07
N GLU A 64 -11.14 3.16 -1.34
CA GLU A 64 -11.39 2.70 -2.72
C GLU A 64 -12.17 3.73 -3.55
N GLU A 65 -13.17 4.38 -2.97
CA GLU A 65 -13.95 5.43 -3.65
C GLU A 65 -13.13 6.70 -3.84
N ALA A 66 -12.31 7.09 -2.86
CA ALA A 66 -11.43 8.23 -3.00
C ALA A 66 -10.40 8.03 -4.12
N LEU A 67 -9.83 6.82 -4.23
CA LEU A 67 -8.92 6.47 -5.32
C LEU A 67 -9.63 6.44 -6.69
N ALA A 68 -10.84 5.91 -6.76
CA ALA A 68 -11.64 5.93 -7.98
C ALA A 68 -11.97 7.37 -8.42
N GLU A 69 -12.28 8.26 -7.48
CA GLU A 69 -12.55 9.67 -7.78
C GLU A 69 -11.28 10.41 -8.23
N MET A 70 -10.11 10.06 -7.67
CA MET A 70 -8.82 10.57 -8.16
C MET A 70 -8.57 10.15 -9.60
N GLU A 71 -8.76 8.87 -9.93
CA GLU A 71 -8.58 8.35 -11.29
C GLU A 71 -9.57 9.01 -12.27
N ASN A 72 -10.82 9.23 -11.85
CA ASN A 72 -11.83 9.91 -12.65
C ASN A 72 -11.46 11.38 -12.95
N ARG A 73 -10.88 12.10 -11.98
CA ARG A 73 -10.54 13.53 -12.12
C ARG A 73 -9.24 13.78 -12.87
N TYR A 74 -8.22 12.95 -12.65
CA TYR A 74 -6.86 13.22 -13.09
C TYR A 74 -6.35 12.21 -14.13
N GLY A 75 -7.15 11.18 -14.42
CA GLY A 75 -6.81 10.11 -15.33
C GLY A 75 -6.14 8.92 -14.64
N PRO A 76 -5.76 7.89 -15.41
CA PRO A 76 -5.19 6.66 -14.86
C PRO A 76 -3.82 6.94 -14.24
N PHE A 77 -3.67 6.53 -12.99
CA PHE A 77 -2.41 6.55 -12.29
C PHE A 77 -1.62 5.26 -12.59
N PRO A 78 -0.27 5.31 -12.68
CA PRO A 78 0.52 4.09 -12.83
C PRO A 78 0.26 3.19 -11.62
N GLN A 79 -0.29 2.01 -11.85
CA GLN A 79 -0.63 1.08 -10.76
C GLN A 79 0.65 0.67 -10.02
N TYR A 80 0.88 1.26 -8.85
CA TYR A 80 1.89 0.75 -7.93
C TYR A 80 1.37 -0.57 -7.34
N GLN A 81 1.82 -1.68 -7.91
CA GLN A 81 1.57 -2.99 -7.31
C GLN A 81 2.43 -3.10 -6.04
N ARG A 82 1.78 -2.97 -4.88
CA ARG A 82 2.42 -3.36 -3.63
C ARG A 82 2.85 -4.82 -3.77
N PRO A 83 4.11 -5.16 -3.46
CA PRO A 83 4.50 -6.56 -3.41
C PRO A 83 3.57 -7.25 -2.41
N ARG A 84 2.78 -8.21 -2.91
CA ARG A 84 1.95 -9.05 -2.06
C ARG A 84 2.87 -9.65 -1.00
N PRO A 85 2.53 -9.60 0.30
CA PRO A 85 3.32 -10.29 1.31
C PRO A 85 3.25 -11.79 0.98
N GLU A 86 4.27 -12.30 0.29
CA GLU A 86 4.44 -13.73 0.03
C GLU A 86 4.72 -14.37 1.39
N PRO A 87 3.86 -15.28 1.88
CA PRO A 87 4.13 -15.96 3.13
C PRO A 87 5.38 -16.82 2.95
N GLY A 88 6.51 -16.38 3.49
CA GLY A 88 7.83 -17.03 3.33
C GLY A 88 7.89 -18.50 3.79
N TRP A 89 6.87 -18.99 4.50
CA TRP A 89 6.74 -20.38 4.92
C TRP A 89 6.31 -21.33 3.78
N LEU A 90 5.65 -20.84 2.72
CA LEU A 90 5.14 -21.70 1.63
C LEU A 90 6.24 -22.24 0.71
N LYS A 91 7.43 -21.64 0.68
CA LYS A 91 8.54 -22.11 -0.17
C LYS A 91 9.19 -23.42 0.34
N ARG A 92 8.98 -23.83 1.60
CA ARG A 92 9.63 -25.03 2.18
C ARG A 92 8.79 -26.31 2.10
N ILE A 93 7.48 -26.22 1.88
CA ILE A 93 6.61 -27.42 1.88
C ILE A 93 6.62 -28.13 0.51
N PHE A 94 6.80 -27.39 -0.59
CA PHE A 94 6.82 -27.98 -1.94
C PHE A 94 8.16 -28.59 -2.37
N SER A 95 9.23 -28.44 -1.58
CA SER A 95 10.56 -28.97 -1.94
C SER A 95 10.85 -30.37 -1.36
N LEU A 96 9.92 -30.95 -0.59
CA LEU A 96 10.12 -32.26 0.09
C LEU A 96 9.45 -33.44 -0.64
N GLY A 97 9.18 -33.34 -1.95
CA GLY A 97 8.41 -34.34 -2.71
C GLY A 97 9.09 -34.96 -3.93
N LYS A 98 10.39 -34.70 -4.19
CA LYS A 98 11.07 -35.22 -5.39
C LYS A 98 12.33 -36.04 -5.03
N HIS A 99 12.18 -37.05 -4.20
CA HIS A 99 13.16 -38.14 -4.09
C HIS A 99 12.43 -39.46 -3.79
N THR A 100 11.85 -40.06 -4.81
CA THR A 100 11.55 -41.50 -4.80
C THR A 100 12.15 -42.13 -6.05
N ARG A 101 12.88 -43.20 -5.81
CA ARG A 101 13.97 -43.77 -6.61
C ARG A 101 13.47 -44.45 -7.88
N ALA A 102 14.34 -44.43 -8.90
CA ALA A 102 14.34 -45.40 -9.97
C ALA A 102 14.75 -46.78 -9.42
N SER A 103 14.03 -47.83 -9.84
CA SER A 103 14.51 -49.20 -10.07
C SER A 103 13.46 -49.92 -10.91
#